data_AF-A0A943FJ62-F1
#
_entry.id   AF-A0A943FJ62-F1
#
_cell.length_a   1.000
_cell.length_b   1.000
_cell.length_c   1.000
_cell.angle_alpha   90.00
_cell.angle_beta   90.00
_cell.angle_gamma   90.00
#
_symmetry.space_group_name_H-M   'P 1'
#
loop_
_entity.id
_entity.type
_entity.pdbx_description
1 polymer ?
#
loop_
_entity_poly.entity_id
_entity_poly.type
_entity_poly.pdbx_seq_one_letter_code
_entity_poly.pdbx_strand_id
1 'polypeptide(L)'
;MKKLAELKPGDRFMYGGVEWVKFEDIGAGTLCLAAEPVFLRAFDEENCNDWRKSSLRRELNGAFLDALVQEGADRAAFLDWESDLTADDGMTDYGTATDKIALRSDALCRKYREITPPVDEWCWNLTPWTCDASDSYFVRYVSSSGAMGWNYACSGGGGVRPLCYPKSVILVSIPGEDDEEEQAARREEMKLEAVDALMSALNDYPPYLWGDALGAVVAALFQSKQDAEEIAQEEADKKAAEG
;
A
#
# COMPACT_ATOMS: atom_id res chain seq x y z
N MET A 1 10.42 2.16 -10.30
CA MET A 1 9.93 3.42 -9.67
C MET A 1 9.05 4.21 -10.62
N LYS A 2 7.98 4.85 -10.13
CA LYS A 2 7.05 5.72 -10.89
C LYS A 2 6.84 7.04 -10.19
N LYS A 3 6.34 8.07 -10.88
CA LYS A 3 5.92 9.30 -10.20
C LYS A 3 4.59 9.07 -9.48
N LEU A 4 4.44 9.61 -8.28
CA LEU A 4 3.20 9.46 -7.51
C LEU A 4 1.96 10.00 -8.24
N ALA A 5 2.11 11.06 -9.04
CA ALA A 5 1.05 11.62 -9.88
C ALA A 5 0.52 10.64 -10.95
N GLU A 6 1.32 9.65 -11.35
CA GLU A 6 0.94 8.67 -12.39
C GLU A 6 0.07 7.54 -11.86
N LEU A 7 0.03 7.36 -10.53
CA LEU A 7 -0.81 6.36 -9.88
C LEU A 7 -2.27 6.79 -9.84
N LYS A 8 -3.19 5.83 -9.81
CA LYS A 8 -4.62 6.07 -9.69
C LYS A 8 -5.02 6.13 -8.20
N PRO A 9 -6.10 6.85 -7.84
CA PRO A 9 -6.76 6.68 -6.56
C PRO A 9 -7.00 5.20 -6.24
N GLY A 10 -6.58 4.76 -5.05
CA GLY A 10 -6.64 3.37 -4.58
C GLY A 10 -5.38 2.55 -4.85
N ASP A 11 -4.47 3.01 -5.71
CA ASP A 11 -3.20 2.32 -5.94
C ASP A 11 -2.31 2.35 -4.70
N ARG A 12 -1.56 1.26 -4.51
CA ARG A 12 -0.58 1.12 -3.42
C ARG A 12 0.83 1.45 -3.90
N PHE A 13 1.64 2.04 -3.02
CA PHE A 13 3.03 2.36 -3.30
C PHE A 13 3.88 2.34 -2.02
N MET A 14 5.18 2.11 -2.18
CA MET A 14 6.17 2.17 -1.11
C MET A 14 6.89 3.52 -1.10
N TYR A 15 7.00 4.13 0.09
CA TYR A 15 7.80 5.33 0.30
C TYR A 15 8.22 5.45 1.78
N GLY A 16 9.51 5.61 2.05
CA GLY A 16 10.05 5.69 3.41
C GLY A 16 9.78 4.43 4.24
N GLY A 17 9.92 3.24 3.64
CA GLY A 17 9.70 1.96 4.34
C GLY A 17 8.25 1.63 4.67
N VAL A 18 7.28 2.46 4.27
CA VAL A 18 5.84 2.25 4.52
C VAL A 18 5.09 2.05 3.21
N GLU A 19 4.12 1.14 3.22
CA GLU A 19 3.14 1.00 2.14
C GLU A 19 2.00 2.01 2.34
N TRP A 20 1.72 2.80 1.31
CA TRP A 20 0.72 3.84 1.29
C TRP A 20 -0.33 3.56 0.22
N VAL A 21 -1.55 4.03 0.45
CA VAL A 21 -2.65 4.05 -0.51
C VAL A 21 -2.85 5.48 -0.96
N LYS A 22 -2.84 5.70 -2.27
CA LYS A 22 -3.15 7.00 -2.87
C LYS A 22 -4.65 7.30 -2.75
N PHE A 23 -5.02 8.47 -2.23
CA PHE A 23 -6.41 8.93 -2.23
C PHE A 23 -6.72 9.84 -3.40
N GLU A 24 -6.17 11.05 -3.42
CA GLU A 24 -6.41 12.01 -4.50
C GLU A 24 -5.23 12.97 -4.63
N ASP A 25 -5.05 13.51 -5.84
CA ASP A 25 -4.12 14.61 -6.07
C ASP A 25 -4.81 15.94 -5.73
N ILE A 26 -4.16 16.78 -4.93
CA ILE A 26 -4.65 18.08 -4.51
C ILE A 26 -3.53 19.08 -4.79
N GLY A 27 -3.75 20.06 -5.67
CA GLY A 27 -2.72 21.07 -5.98
C GLY A 27 -1.37 20.47 -6.38
N ALA A 28 -0.34 20.69 -5.55
CA ALA A 28 1.03 20.20 -5.80
C ALA A 28 1.37 18.88 -5.09
N GLY A 29 0.45 18.36 -4.28
CA GLY A 29 0.65 17.14 -3.50
C GLY A 29 -0.42 16.09 -3.74
N THR A 30 -0.25 14.96 -3.09
CA THR A 30 -1.14 13.81 -3.18
C THR A 30 -1.47 13.37 -1.76
N LEU A 31 -2.76 13.26 -1.44
CA LEU A 31 -3.19 12.79 -0.13
C LEU A 31 -3.08 11.26 -0.08
N CYS A 32 -2.40 10.73 0.92
CA CYS A 32 -2.13 9.30 1.04
C CYS A 32 -2.34 8.81 2.48
N LEU A 33 -2.80 7.57 2.62
CA LEU A 33 -3.00 6.90 3.92
C LEU A 33 -2.14 5.65 3.98
N ALA A 34 -1.50 5.36 5.12
CA ALA A 34 -0.83 4.08 5.32
C ALA A 34 -1.80 2.90 5.07
N ALA A 35 -1.35 1.90 4.30
CA ALA A 35 -2.18 0.76 3.94
C ALA A 35 -2.56 -0.07 5.17
N GLU A 36 -1.60 -0.25 6.10
CA GLU A 36 -1.74 -0.97 7.37
C GLU A 36 -1.42 -0.05 8.56
N PRO A 37 -1.82 -0.40 9.79
CA PRO A 37 -1.34 0.25 10.99
C PRO A 37 0.18 0.11 11.12
N VAL A 38 0.89 1.21 11.35
CA VAL A 38 2.36 1.20 11.45
C VAL A 38 2.86 0.82 12.84
N PHE A 39 2.03 1.02 13.87
CA PHE A 39 2.25 0.59 15.25
C PHE A 39 0.97 0.78 16.08
N LEU A 40 0.99 0.26 17.31
CA LEU A 40 -0.06 0.47 18.30
C LEU A 40 0.36 1.55 19.31
N ARG A 41 -0.49 2.55 19.51
CA ARG A 41 -0.23 3.64 20.47
C ARG A 41 -1.54 4.25 20.96
N ALA A 42 -1.51 4.81 22.15
CA ALA A 42 -2.57 5.71 22.61
C ALA A 42 -2.62 6.93 21.70
N PHE A 43 -3.81 7.51 21.54
CA PHE A 43 -3.94 8.82 20.88
C PHE A 43 -3.21 9.88 21.70
N ASP A 44 -3.44 9.89 23.01
CA ASP A 44 -2.75 10.75 23.94
C ASP A 44 -2.55 10.09 25.30
N GLU A 45 -1.32 10.13 25.81
CA GLU A 45 -0.95 9.54 27.10
C GLU A 45 -1.56 10.29 28.30
N GLU A 46 -1.88 11.57 28.14
CA GLU A 46 -2.55 12.40 29.15
C GLU A 46 -4.08 12.36 29.01
N ASN A 47 -4.60 11.45 28.17
CA ASN A 47 -6.02 11.23 27.92
C ASN A 47 -6.75 12.47 27.36
N CYS A 48 -6.07 13.28 26.55
CA CYS A 48 -6.65 14.43 25.87
C CYS A 48 -7.07 14.10 24.43
N ASN A 49 -8.30 14.47 24.04
CA ASN A 49 -8.80 14.28 22.68
C ASN A 49 -8.40 15.40 21.69
N ASP A 50 -7.68 16.43 22.15
CA ASP A 50 -7.20 17.52 21.31
C ASP A 50 -5.90 17.10 20.61
N TRP A 51 -5.99 16.80 19.31
CA TRP A 51 -4.85 16.40 18.47
C TRP A 51 -3.63 17.32 18.62
N ARG A 52 -3.85 18.63 18.77
CA ARG A 52 -2.76 19.63 18.83
C ARG A 52 -1.82 19.39 20.01
N LYS A 53 -2.35 18.79 21.09
CA LYS A 53 -1.66 18.50 22.35
C LYS A 53 -1.20 17.05 22.47
N SER A 54 -1.65 16.18 21.57
CA SER A 54 -1.52 14.74 21.76
C SER A 54 -0.07 14.26 21.70
N SER A 55 0.26 13.24 22.49
CA SER A 55 1.54 12.53 22.41
C SER A 55 1.75 11.88 21.04
N LEU A 56 0.69 11.33 20.44
CA LEU A 56 0.78 10.70 19.13
C LEU A 56 1.16 11.70 18.03
N ARG A 57 0.66 12.94 18.07
CA ARG A 57 1.06 13.98 17.12
C ARG A 57 2.55 14.27 17.17
N ARG A 58 3.12 14.32 18.40
CA ARG A 58 4.56 14.52 18.61
C ARG A 58 5.38 13.35 18.07
N GLU A 59 4.94 12.12 18.29
CA GLU A 59 5.60 10.93 17.76
C GLU A 59 5.57 10.88 16.23
N LEU A 60 4.39 11.14 15.62
CA LEU A 60 4.22 11.12 14.16
C LEU A 60 5.05 12.18 13.43
N ASN A 61 5.12 13.41 13.95
CA ASN A 61 5.88 14.50 13.33
C ASN A 61 7.34 14.60 13.82
N GLY A 62 7.73 13.73 14.76
CA GLY A 62 9.10 13.60 15.25
C GLY A 62 9.71 12.26 14.81
N ALA A 63 9.78 11.31 15.75
CA ALA A 63 10.48 10.05 15.57
C ALA A 63 10.00 9.23 14.36
N PHE A 64 8.70 9.18 14.08
CA PHE A 64 8.18 8.45 12.93
C PHE A 64 8.58 9.11 11.60
N LEU A 65 8.42 10.43 11.47
CA LEU A 65 8.87 11.15 10.27
C LEU A 65 10.39 11.02 10.07
N ASP A 66 11.18 11.03 11.15
CA ASP A 66 12.62 10.79 11.09
C ASP A 66 12.94 9.37 10.61
N ALA A 67 12.17 8.36 11.03
CA ALA A 67 12.30 6.99 10.56
C ALA A 67 11.99 6.86 9.06
N LEU A 68 10.94 7.51 8.55
CA LEU A 68 10.65 7.54 7.10
C LEU A 68 11.83 8.08 6.30
N VAL A 69 12.50 9.12 6.83
CA VAL A 69 13.66 9.75 6.19
C VAL A 69 14.89 8.82 6.22
N GLN A 70 15.10 8.10 7.33
CA GLN A 70 16.16 7.08 7.41
C GLN A 70 15.96 5.96 6.39
N GLU A 71 14.71 5.62 6.09
CA GLU A 71 14.30 4.67 5.04
C GLU A 71 14.24 5.30 3.63
N GLY A 72 14.85 6.47 3.43
CA GLY A 72 15.07 7.07 2.11
C GLY A 72 14.00 8.04 1.63
N ALA A 73 13.00 8.40 2.45
CA ALA A 73 12.08 9.46 2.10
C ALA A 73 12.74 10.85 2.18
N ASP A 74 12.42 11.74 1.23
CA ASP A 74 12.77 13.15 1.33
C ASP A 74 11.84 13.86 2.32
N ARG A 75 12.40 14.39 3.42
CA ARG A 75 11.66 15.17 4.41
C ARG A 75 10.95 16.37 3.80
N ALA A 76 11.57 17.03 2.82
CA ALA A 76 11.02 18.21 2.16
C ALA A 76 9.92 17.88 1.14
N ALA A 77 9.70 16.60 0.84
CA ALA A 77 8.60 16.16 0.02
C ALA A 77 7.28 16.10 0.79
N PHE A 78 7.30 15.89 2.11
CA PHE A 78 6.10 15.95 2.95
C PHE A 78 5.65 17.40 3.12
N LEU A 79 4.61 17.77 2.36
CA LEU A 79 4.00 19.08 2.44
C LEU A 79 3.17 19.17 3.73
N ASP A 80 2.89 20.40 4.12
CA ASP A 80 2.04 20.67 5.28
C ASP A 80 0.57 20.42 4.90
N TRP A 81 -0.13 19.66 5.73
CA TRP A 81 -1.54 19.37 5.60
C TRP A 81 -2.30 20.02 6.75
N GLU A 82 -3.24 20.92 6.42
CA GLU A 82 -4.13 21.51 7.41
C GLU A 82 -5.36 20.62 7.61
N SER A 83 -5.51 20.10 8.82
CA SER A 83 -6.65 19.32 9.25
C SER A 83 -7.67 20.17 9.99
N ASP A 84 -8.94 20.01 9.63
CA ASP A 84 -10.08 20.48 10.41
C ASP A 84 -10.32 19.58 11.63
N LEU A 85 -10.33 20.16 12.82
CA LEU A 85 -10.53 19.48 14.10
C LEU A 85 -11.95 19.67 14.66
N THR A 86 -12.91 20.01 13.80
CA THR A 86 -14.34 19.98 14.15
C THR A 86 -14.69 18.62 14.77
N ALA A 87 -15.30 18.68 15.95
CA ALA A 87 -15.72 17.52 16.71
C ALA A 87 -16.92 16.81 16.07
N ASP A 88 -17.16 15.56 16.45
CA ASP A 88 -18.29 14.75 15.94
C ASP A 88 -19.65 15.38 16.27
N ASP A 89 -19.77 16.09 17.40
CA ASP A 89 -20.94 16.87 17.79
C ASP A 89 -21.07 18.24 17.08
N GLY A 90 -20.08 18.59 16.25
CA GLY A 90 -20.03 19.83 15.48
C GLY A 90 -19.38 21.03 16.20
N MET A 91 -18.84 20.86 17.40
CA MET A 91 -18.04 21.90 18.05
C MET A 91 -16.75 22.20 17.27
N THR A 92 -16.34 23.46 17.24
CA THR A 92 -15.20 23.93 16.42
C THR A 92 -14.08 24.56 17.26
N ASP A 93 -14.16 24.49 18.58
CA ASP A 93 -13.26 25.19 19.52
C ASP A 93 -11.79 24.77 19.37
N TYR A 94 -11.53 23.56 18.85
CA TYR A 94 -10.17 23.09 18.56
C TYR A 94 -9.60 23.64 17.25
N GLY A 95 -10.42 24.22 16.36
CA GLY A 95 -9.95 24.86 15.12
C GLY A 95 -9.24 23.90 14.17
N THR A 96 -8.03 24.26 13.73
CA THR A 96 -7.24 23.46 12.79
C THR A 96 -5.88 23.05 13.35
N ALA A 97 -5.25 22.05 12.73
CA ALA A 97 -3.85 21.69 12.96
C ALA A 97 -3.12 21.50 11.63
N THR A 98 -1.92 22.05 11.51
CA THR A 98 -1.06 21.88 10.34
C THR A 98 0.09 20.95 10.68
N ASP A 99 0.18 19.83 9.96
CA ASP A 99 1.13 18.75 10.22
C ASP A 99 1.68 18.15 8.92
N LYS A 100 2.86 17.51 8.98
CA LYS A 100 3.39 16.72 7.85
C LYS A 100 2.82 15.31 7.83
N ILE A 101 2.62 14.76 9.02
CA ILE A 101 1.99 13.48 9.26
C ILE A 101 0.82 13.70 10.21
N ALA A 102 -0.39 13.42 9.72
CA ALA A 102 -1.64 13.57 10.47
C ALA A 102 -2.33 12.21 10.64
N LEU A 103 -3.52 12.22 11.22
CA LEU A 103 -4.47 11.12 11.11
C LEU A 103 -5.63 11.52 10.19
N ARG A 104 -6.37 10.53 9.72
CA ARG A 104 -7.57 10.77 8.92
C ARG A 104 -8.74 11.22 9.80
N SER A 105 -9.52 12.20 9.35
CA SER A 105 -10.77 12.61 10.01
C SER A 105 -11.95 11.74 9.60
N ASP A 106 -13.05 11.78 10.36
CA ASP A 106 -14.29 11.08 10.03
C ASP A 106 -14.84 11.48 8.64
N ALA A 107 -14.67 12.74 8.24
CA ALA A 107 -15.06 13.22 6.91
C ALA A 107 -14.26 12.52 5.79
N LEU A 108 -12.93 12.47 5.93
CA LEU A 108 -12.06 11.78 4.98
C LEU A 108 -12.30 10.26 4.99
N CYS A 109 -12.69 9.69 6.13
CA CYS A 109 -13.10 8.29 6.21
C CYS A 109 -14.30 7.97 5.33
N ARG A 110 -15.33 8.81 5.37
CA ARG A 110 -16.52 8.65 4.53
C ARG A 110 -16.19 8.90 3.07
N LYS A 111 -15.40 9.94 2.78
CA LYS A 111 -15.01 10.33 1.41
C LYS A 111 -14.26 9.21 0.68
N TYR A 112 -13.31 8.54 1.33
CA TYR A 112 -12.44 7.53 0.69
C TYR A 112 -12.79 6.10 1.06
N ARG A 113 -14.00 5.83 1.56
CA ARG A 113 -14.39 4.51 2.09
C ARG A 113 -14.17 3.37 1.08
N GLU A 114 -14.45 3.64 -0.19
CA GLU A 114 -14.38 2.66 -1.29
C GLU A 114 -12.95 2.19 -1.57
N ILE A 115 -11.98 3.12 -1.52
CA ILE A 115 -10.57 2.85 -1.84
C ILE A 115 -9.71 2.57 -0.60
N THR A 116 -10.27 2.69 0.60
CA THR A 116 -9.55 2.42 1.83
C THR A 116 -9.53 0.92 2.11
N PRO A 117 -8.35 0.26 2.17
CA PRO A 117 -8.29 -1.15 2.49
C PRO A 117 -8.77 -1.39 3.93
N PRO A 118 -9.56 -2.46 4.15
CA PRO A 118 -9.89 -2.91 5.50
C PRO A 118 -8.62 -3.39 6.20
N VAL A 119 -8.62 -3.26 7.52
CA VAL A 119 -7.52 -3.69 8.40
C VAL A 119 -8.14 -4.40 9.58
N ASP A 120 -7.47 -5.41 10.14
CA ASP A 120 -8.04 -6.21 11.24
C ASP A 120 -8.14 -5.43 12.55
N GLU A 121 -7.20 -4.51 12.77
CA GLU A 121 -7.13 -3.67 13.96
C GLU A 121 -7.95 -2.38 13.79
N TRP A 122 -8.63 -1.95 14.85
CA TRP A 122 -9.29 -0.64 14.83
C TRP A 122 -8.25 0.47 14.88
N CYS A 123 -8.47 1.57 14.16
CA CYS A 123 -7.49 2.64 14.02
C CYS A 123 -8.01 3.99 14.52
N TRP A 124 -7.14 4.77 15.16
CA TRP A 124 -7.47 6.12 15.59
C TRP A 124 -7.82 7.03 14.43
N ASN A 125 -8.86 7.85 14.63
CA ASN A 125 -9.15 9.00 13.79
C ASN A 125 -8.74 10.29 14.48
N LEU A 126 -8.61 11.33 13.67
CA LEU A 126 -8.29 12.67 14.14
C LEU A 126 -9.45 13.36 14.87
N THR A 127 -10.69 12.95 14.59
CA THR A 127 -11.91 13.64 15.03
C THR A 127 -12.14 13.44 16.54
N PRO A 128 -12.23 14.51 17.34
CA PRO A 128 -12.63 14.40 18.75
C PRO A 128 -14.14 14.15 18.86
N TRP A 129 -14.59 13.55 19.96
CA TRP A 129 -16.02 13.39 20.21
C TRP A 129 -16.73 14.73 20.43
N THR A 130 -16.14 15.57 21.28
CA THR A 130 -16.61 16.92 21.64
C THR A 130 -15.41 17.79 22.02
N CYS A 131 -15.59 19.10 22.04
CA CYS A 131 -14.64 20.06 22.61
C CYS A 131 -14.96 20.42 24.07
N ASP A 132 -16.01 19.84 24.68
CA ASP A 132 -16.32 20.07 26.10
C ASP A 132 -15.16 19.59 27.00
N ALA A 133 -14.71 20.48 27.90
CA ALA A 133 -13.65 20.20 28.84
C ALA A 133 -14.01 19.08 29.83
N SER A 134 -15.30 18.85 30.13
CA SER A 134 -15.70 17.74 30.99
C SER A 134 -15.49 16.38 30.36
N ASP A 135 -15.41 16.32 29.02
CA ASP A 135 -15.40 15.09 28.23
C ASP A 135 -14.30 15.08 27.16
N SER A 136 -13.25 15.87 27.37
CA SER A 136 -12.13 16.08 26.45
C SER A 136 -11.16 14.89 26.37
N TYR A 137 -11.68 13.66 26.50
CA TYR A 137 -10.92 12.41 26.54
C TYR A 137 -11.46 11.34 25.58
N PHE A 138 -12.60 11.57 24.91
CA PHE A 138 -13.09 10.66 23.89
C PHE A 138 -12.65 11.09 22.48
N VAL A 139 -12.07 10.13 21.75
CA VAL A 139 -11.58 10.28 20.38
C VAL A 139 -12.26 9.26 19.48
N ARG A 140 -12.54 9.65 18.24
CA ARG A 140 -13.12 8.76 17.23
C ARG A 140 -12.11 7.73 16.77
N TYR A 141 -12.63 6.57 16.38
CA TYR A 141 -11.84 5.53 15.74
C TYR A 141 -12.65 4.81 14.67
N VAL A 142 -11.98 4.10 13.77
CA VAL A 142 -12.58 3.25 12.73
C VAL A 142 -12.26 1.79 13.03
N SER A 143 -13.28 0.96 13.16
CA SER A 143 -13.12 -0.49 13.31
C SER A 143 -12.77 -1.16 11.98
N SER A 144 -12.43 -2.45 12.03
CA SER A 144 -12.15 -3.25 10.85
C SER A 144 -13.28 -3.30 9.82
N SER A 145 -14.54 -3.14 10.24
CA SER A 145 -15.68 -3.04 9.33
C SER A 145 -15.79 -1.69 8.61
N GLY A 146 -14.97 -0.71 9.00
CA GLY A 146 -15.07 0.68 8.56
C GLY A 146 -16.12 1.50 9.33
N ALA A 147 -16.77 0.91 10.33
CA ALA A 147 -17.69 1.63 11.20
C ALA A 147 -16.93 2.48 12.22
N MET A 148 -17.50 3.62 12.60
CA MET A 148 -16.86 4.54 13.55
C MET A 148 -17.39 4.35 14.96
N GLY A 149 -16.49 4.39 15.94
CA GLY A 149 -16.78 4.38 17.37
C GLY A 149 -16.03 5.49 18.10
N TRP A 150 -16.06 5.44 19.43
CA TRP A 150 -15.24 6.31 20.29
C TRP A 150 -14.58 5.49 21.39
N ASN A 151 -13.39 5.92 21.80
CA ASN A 151 -12.64 5.32 22.90
C ASN A 151 -11.87 6.40 23.67
N TYR A 152 -11.42 6.08 24.87
CA TYR A 152 -10.58 6.95 25.68
C TYR A 152 -9.25 7.21 24.96
N ALA A 153 -8.81 8.45 24.89
CA ALA A 153 -7.60 8.86 24.20
C ALA A 153 -6.34 8.13 24.71
N CYS A 154 -6.31 7.76 26.00
CA CYS A 154 -5.21 6.99 26.59
C CYS A 154 -5.25 5.48 26.29
N SER A 155 -6.23 4.98 25.53
CA SER A 155 -6.33 3.56 25.19
C SER A 155 -5.21 3.15 24.22
N GLY A 156 -4.24 2.37 24.69
CA GLY A 156 -3.07 1.98 23.89
C GLY A 156 -3.31 0.87 22.86
N GLY A 157 -4.51 0.26 22.86
CA GLY A 157 -4.82 -0.91 22.01
C GLY A 157 -5.24 -0.58 20.58
N GLY A 158 -5.13 0.68 20.15
CA GLY A 158 -5.54 1.14 18.82
C GLY A 158 -4.39 1.21 17.83
N GLY A 159 -4.67 0.85 16.57
CA GLY A 159 -3.77 1.01 15.45
C GLY A 159 -3.59 2.46 15.03
N VAL A 160 -2.37 2.80 14.63
CA VAL A 160 -2.03 4.12 14.08
C VAL A 160 -1.89 3.99 12.56
N ARG A 161 -2.77 4.67 11.81
CA ARG A 161 -2.70 4.77 10.34
C ARG A 161 -2.42 6.21 9.91
N PRO A 162 -1.14 6.56 9.70
CA PRO A 162 -0.74 7.91 9.31
C PRO A 162 -1.34 8.34 7.98
N LEU A 163 -1.73 9.61 7.93
CA LEU A 163 -2.10 10.35 6.73
C LEU A 163 -0.97 11.30 6.38
N CYS A 164 -0.56 11.36 5.13
CA CYS A 164 0.45 12.30 4.67
C CYS A 164 0.06 12.96 3.34
N TYR A 165 0.74 14.07 3.03
CA TYR A 165 0.51 14.86 1.81
C TYR A 165 1.84 15.13 1.09
N PRO A 166 2.48 14.11 0.50
CA PRO A 166 3.72 14.28 -0.26
C PRO A 166 3.49 15.06 -1.57
N LYS A 167 4.54 15.70 -2.08
CA LYS A 167 4.56 16.27 -3.45
C LYS A 167 4.24 15.19 -4.48
N SER A 168 3.37 15.47 -5.45
CA SER A 168 2.96 14.48 -6.46
C SER A 168 4.09 14.06 -7.42
N VAL A 169 5.18 14.82 -7.45
CA VAL A 169 6.33 14.57 -8.34
C VAL A 169 7.39 13.63 -7.75
N ILE A 170 7.21 13.15 -6.51
CA ILE A 170 8.15 12.19 -5.93
C ILE A 170 8.16 10.88 -6.72
N LEU A 171 9.31 10.20 -6.69
CA LEU A 171 9.44 8.84 -7.18
C LEU A 171 9.10 7.87 -6.05
N VAL A 172 8.28 6.88 -6.36
CA VAL A 172 7.83 5.82 -5.46
C VAL A 172 8.04 4.46 -6.10
N SER A 173 8.14 3.42 -5.29
CA SER A 173 8.17 2.03 -5.77
C SER A 173 6.78 1.40 -5.68
N ILE A 174 6.46 0.49 -6.58
CA ILE A 174 5.18 -0.22 -6.58
C ILE A 174 5.41 -1.63 -6.03
N PRO A 175 4.68 -2.04 -4.97
CA PRO A 175 4.78 -3.39 -4.42
C PRO A 175 4.65 -4.45 -5.51
N GLY A 176 5.61 -5.37 -5.62
CA GLY A 176 5.62 -6.49 -6.57
C GLY A 176 6.03 -6.15 -8.01
N GLU A 177 6.15 -4.87 -8.40
CA GLU A 177 6.58 -4.51 -9.76
C GLU A 177 8.07 -4.82 -9.99
N ASP A 178 8.91 -4.57 -8.99
CA ASP A 178 10.35 -4.86 -9.08
C ASP A 178 10.62 -6.38 -9.18
N ASP A 179 9.79 -7.21 -8.53
CA ASP A 179 9.87 -8.68 -8.63
C ASP A 179 9.49 -9.19 -10.02
N GLU A 180 8.46 -8.60 -10.64
CA GLU A 180 8.04 -8.96 -12.00
C GLU A 180 9.10 -8.58 -13.03
N GLU A 181 9.69 -7.39 -12.91
CA GLU A 181 10.75 -6.92 -13.80
C GLU A 181 12.01 -7.78 -13.68
N GLU A 182 12.42 -8.14 -12.46
CA GLU A 182 13.54 -9.06 -12.23
C GLU A 182 13.25 -10.47 -12.77
N GLN A 183 12.05 -11.01 -12.52
CA GLN A 183 11.65 -12.29 -13.09
C GLN A 183 11.58 -12.27 -14.61
N ALA A 184 11.13 -11.16 -15.22
CA ALA A 184 11.12 -11.00 -16.67
C ALA A 184 12.54 -10.96 -17.23
N ALA A 185 13.45 -10.22 -16.59
CA ALA A 185 14.86 -10.17 -16.97
C ALA A 185 15.52 -11.56 -16.88
N ARG A 186 15.33 -12.28 -15.76
CA ARG A 186 15.82 -13.66 -15.60
C ARG A 186 15.23 -14.62 -16.64
N ARG A 187 13.94 -14.48 -16.97
CA ARG A 187 13.29 -15.28 -18.03
C ARG A 187 13.91 -15.01 -19.40
N GLU A 188 14.22 -13.77 -19.73
CA GLU A 188 14.85 -13.42 -21.00
C GLU A 188 16.31 -13.90 -21.06
N GLU A 189 17.04 -13.84 -19.95
CA GLU A 189 18.39 -14.41 -19.83
C GLU A 189 18.38 -15.94 -20.04
N MET A 190 17.51 -16.68 -19.34
CA MET A 190 17.35 -18.12 -19.55
C MET A 190 16.97 -18.47 -20.99
N LYS A 191 16.14 -17.63 -21.63
CA LYS A 191 15.75 -17.82 -23.03
C LYS A 191 16.96 -17.64 -23.97
N LEU A 192 17.81 -16.64 -23.73
CA LEU A 192 19.03 -16.43 -24.50
C LEU A 192 20.02 -17.59 -24.32
N GLU A 193 20.20 -18.08 -23.09
CA GLU A 193 21.03 -19.27 -22.82
C GLU A 193 20.50 -20.52 -23.52
N ALA A 194 19.18 -20.74 -23.50
CA ALA A 194 18.56 -21.86 -24.20
C ALA A 194 18.75 -21.77 -25.73
N VAL A 195 18.65 -20.56 -26.30
CA VAL A 195 18.94 -20.33 -27.72
C VAL A 195 20.40 -20.61 -28.04
N ASP A 196 21.34 -20.15 -27.22
CA ASP A 196 22.77 -20.39 -27.43
C ASP A 196 23.10 -21.89 -27.37
N ALA A 197 22.55 -22.62 -26.39
CA ALA A 197 22.71 -24.06 -26.28
C ALA A 197 22.16 -24.81 -27.52
N LEU A 198 20.99 -24.40 -28.02
CA LEU A 198 20.41 -24.96 -29.25
C LEU A 198 21.27 -24.67 -30.47
N MET A 199 21.77 -23.44 -30.60
CA MET A 199 22.66 -23.06 -31.70
C MET A 199 23.98 -23.82 -31.64
N SER A 200 24.54 -24.03 -30.44
CA SER A 200 25.72 -24.86 -30.23
C SER A 200 25.48 -26.29 -30.66
N ALA A 201 24.33 -26.89 -30.33
CA ALA A 201 24.00 -28.26 -30.74
C ALA A 201 23.80 -28.38 -32.26
N LEU A 202 23.23 -27.36 -32.91
CA LEU A 202 23.07 -27.34 -34.36
C LEU A 202 24.40 -27.21 -35.11
N ASN A 203 25.41 -26.54 -34.53
CA ASN A 203 26.73 -26.39 -35.13
C ASN A 203 27.47 -27.72 -35.36
N ASP A 204 27.08 -28.79 -34.67
CA ASP A 204 27.60 -30.15 -34.91
C ASP A 204 27.06 -30.78 -36.22
N TYR A 205 26.10 -30.12 -36.88
CA TYR A 205 25.44 -30.60 -38.09
C TYR A 205 25.53 -29.61 -39.27
N PRO A 206 25.49 -30.11 -40.51
CA PRO A 206 25.50 -29.26 -41.70
C PRO A 206 24.35 -28.23 -41.71
N PRO A 207 24.59 -26.95 -42.08
CA PRO A 207 23.58 -25.89 -42.05
C PRO A 207 22.31 -26.14 -42.85
N TYR A 208 22.39 -26.94 -43.92
CA TYR A 208 21.23 -27.27 -44.75
C TYR A 208 20.18 -28.12 -44.02
N LEU A 209 20.53 -28.77 -42.89
CA LEU A 209 19.61 -29.57 -42.07
C LEU A 209 18.95 -28.79 -40.94
N TRP A 210 19.41 -27.58 -40.62
CA TRP A 210 18.97 -26.84 -39.43
C TRP A 210 17.47 -26.53 -39.46
N GLY A 211 16.94 -26.14 -40.62
CA GLY A 211 15.52 -25.84 -40.79
C GLY A 211 14.62 -27.05 -40.55
N ASP A 212 14.98 -28.21 -41.10
CA ASP A 212 14.22 -29.46 -40.94
C ASP A 212 14.30 -29.96 -39.48
N ALA A 213 15.49 -29.88 -38.87
CA ALA A 213 15.69 -30.28 -37.49
C ALA A 213 14.89 -29.41 -36.50
N LEU A 214 14.94 -28.08 -36.65
CA LEU A 214 14.13 -27.17 -35.84
C LEU A 214 12.63 -27.38 -36.06
N GLY A 215 12.21 -27.59 -37.32
CA GLY A 215 10.82 -27.90 -37.65
C GLY A 215 10.31 -29.17 -36.96
N ALA A 216 11.11 -30.23 -36.95
CA ALA A 216 10.78 -31.48 -36.26
C ALA A 216 10.72 -31.32 -34.73
N VAL A 217 11.66 -30.56 -34.13
CA VAL A 217 11.65 -30.25 -32.69
C VAL A 217 10.40 -29.46 -32.30
N VAL A 218 10.03 -28.44 -33.09
CA VAL A 218 8.81 -27.66 -32.86
C VAL A 218 7.56 -28.55 -32.96
N ALA A 219 7.48 -29.43 -33.97
CA ALA A 219 6.37 -30.37 -34.10
C ALA A 219 6.26 -31.32 -32.89
N ALA A 220 7.39 -31.86 -32.42
CA ALA A 220 7.43 -32.72 -31.23
C ALA A 220 7.00 -31.98 -29.95
N LEU A 221 7.39 -30.71 -29.80
CA LEU A 221 6.96 -29.86 -28.67
C LEU A 221 5.45 -29.62 -28.68
N PHE A 222 4.84 -29.37 -29.85
CA PHE A 222 3.39 -29.21 -29.97
C PHE A 222 2.64 -30.48 -29.58
N GLN A 223 3.11 -31.64 -30.03
CA GLN A 223 2.51 -32.93 -29.66
C GLN A 223 2.61 -33.16 -28.16
N SER A 224 3.78 -32.96 -27.56
CA SER A 224 4.00 -33.13 -26.13
C SER A 224 3.12 -32.21 -25.27
N LYS A 225 2.79 -31.00 -25.74
CA LYS A 225 1.88 -30.10 -25.02
C LYS A 225 0.43 -30.60 -25.05
N GLN A 226 -0.04 -31.08 -26.20
CA GLN A 226 -1.38 -31.64 -26.32
C GLN A 226 -1.55 -32.86 -25.43
N ASP A 227 -0.57 -33.76 -25.44
CA ASP A 227 -0.59 -34.97 -24.62
C ASP A 227 -0.64 -34.61 -23.11
N ALA A 228 0.07 -33.56 -22.67
CA ALA A 228 0.07 -33.11 -21.28
C ALA A 228 -1.25 -32.46 -20.85
N GLU A 229 -1.88 -31.68 -21.74
CA GLU A 229 -3.19 -31.07 -21.50
C GLU A 229 -4.30 -32.13 -21.40
N GLU A 230 -4.23 -33.18 -22.23
CA GLU A 230 -5.17 -34.30 -22.22
C GLU A 230 -5.08 -35.10 -20.91
N ILE A 231 -3.86 -35.39 -20.44
CA ILE A 231 -3.61 -36.05 -19.15
C ILE A 231 -4.15 -35.21 -17.98
N ALA A 232 -3.90 -33.90 -17.97
CA ALA A 232 -4.36 -33.02 -16.91
C ALA A 232 -5.91 -32.94 -16.84
N GLN A 233 -6.57 -32.96 -18.01
CA GLN A 233 -8.03 -32.98 -18.10
C GLN A 233 -8.60 -34.32 -17.59
N GLU A 234 -8.00 -35.47 -17.96
CA GLU A 234 -8.42 -36.77 -17.46
C GLU A 234 -8.25 -36.92 -15.94
N GLU A 235 -7.19 -36.35 -15.36
CA GLU A 235 -6.99 -36.32 -13.91
C GLU A 235 -7.99 -35.42 -13.18
N ALA A 236 -8.37 -34.29 -13.79
CA ALA A 236 -9.40 -33.40 -13.26
C ALA A 236 -10.79 -34.05 -13.28
N ASP A 237 -11.14 -34.74 -14.37
CA ASP A 237 -12.43 -35.42 -14.54
C ASP A 237 -12.56 -36.62 -13.59
N LYS A 238 -11.46 -37.36 -13.33
CA LYS A 238 -11.44 -38.41 -12.30
C LYS A 238 -11.67 -37.87 -10.89
N LYS A 239 -11.02 -36.76 -10.53
CA LYS A 239 -11.21 -36.13 -9.21
C LYS A 239 -12.63 -35.59 -9.01
N ALA A 240 -13.30 -35.12 -10.06
CA ALA A 240 -14.67 -34.64 -10.02
C ALA A 240 -15.72 -35.78 -9.89
N ALA A 241 -15.38 -37.00 -10.31
CA ALA A 241 -16.27 -38.16 -10.21
C ALA A 241 -16.18 -38.90 -8.86
N GLU A 242 -15.14 -38.64 -8.06
CA GLU A 242 -14.88 -39.28 -6.76
C GLU A 242 -15.27 -38.42 -5.54
N GLY A 243 -15.79 -37.21 -5.75
CA GLY A 243 -16.32 -36.30 -4.70
C GLY A 243 -17.83 -36.14 -4.75
#